data_AF-A0A1C6QFC3-F1
#
_entry.id   AF-A0A1C6QFC3-F1
#
_cell.length_a   1.000
_cell.length_b   1.000
_cell.length_c   1.000
_cell.angle_alpha   90.00
_cell.angle_beta   90.00
_cell.angle_gamma   90.00
#
_symmetry.space_group_name_H-M   'P 1'
#
loop_
_entity.id
_entity.type
_entity.pdbx_description
1 polymer ?
#
loop_
_entity_poly.entity_id
_entity_poly.type
_entity_poly.pdbx_seq_one_letter_code
_entity_poly.pdbx_strand_id
1 'polypeptide(L)' 'MSEHVPSFFVLAAGGSGSPLLIIIGVIIVGALLAAFWIGSRRTARKPKPPRGPQPRSGSWDTPDSPTEPPHRH' A
#
# COMPACT_ATOMS: atom_id res chain seq x y z
N MET A 1 16.98 45.46 27.49
CA MET A 1 16.25 44.18 27.50
C MET A 1 15.00 44.40 26.67
N SER A 2 15.11 44.23 25.35
CA SER A 2 14.03 44.52 24.40
C SER A 2 14.05 43.41 23.36
N GLU A 3 12.89 42.83 23.14
CA GLU A 3 12.75 41.44 22.71
C GLU A 3 12.97 41.28 21.20
N HIS A 4 13.71 40.25 20.82
CA HIS A 4 13.77 39.77 19.45
C HIS A 4 12.42 39.14 19.10
N VAL A 5 11.49 39.95 18.59
CA VAL A 5 10.31 39.43 17.91
C VAL A 5 10.76 38.69 16.65
N PRO A 6 10.53 37.37 16.56
CA PRO A 6 11.00 36.58 15.43
C PRO A 6 10.33 37.04 14.13
N SER A 7 11.13 37.64 13.25
CA SER A 7 10.74 38.17 11.93
C SER A 7 10.28 37.09 10.95
N PHE A 8 10.23 35.83 11.37
CA PHE A 8 9.75 34.70 10.57
C PHE A 8 8.26 34.83 10.20
N PHE A 9 7.47 35.59 10.97
CA PHE A 9 6.06 35.87 10.63
C PHE A 9 5.90 36.85 9.46
N VAL A 10 6.85 37.78 9.27
CA VAL A 10 6.74 38.84 8.24
C VAL A 10 7.12 38.33 6.84
N LEU A 11 7.97 37.31 6.75
CA LEU A 11 8.43 36.74 5.47
C LEU A 11 7.36 35.89 4.77
N ALA A 12 6.27 35.51 5.45
CA ALA A 12 5.13 34.84 4.83
C ALA A 12 4.26 35.78 3.96
N ALA A 13 4.44 37.10 4.05
CA ALA A 13 3.63 38.09 3.32
C ALA A 13 4.23 38.50 1.96
N GLY A 14 5.47 38.11 1.64
CA GLY A 14 6.17 38.53 0.41
C GLY A 14 6.00 37.58 -0.79
N GLY A 15 5.47 36.37 -0.56
CA GLY A 15 5.18 35.40 -1.61
C GLY A 15 3.76 34.90 -1.42
N SER A 16 2.90 35.18 -2.39
CA SER A 16 1.48 34.80 -2.44
C SER A 16 1.28 33.28 -2.62
N GLY A 17 2.00 32.46 -1.87
CA GLY A 17 1.69 31.05 -1.67
C GLY A 17 0.73 30.94 -0.51
N SER A 18 -0.56 30.78 -0.78
CA SER A 18 -1.59 30.74 0.26
C SER A 18 -1.23 29.66 1.29
N PRO A 19 -0.96 30.00 2.58
CA PRO A 19 -0.52 29.03 3.59
C PRO A 19 -1.54 27.91 3.79
N LEU A 20 -2.81 28.18 3.46
CA LEU A 20 -3.87 27.19 3.40
C LEU A 20 -3.56 26.04 2.43
N LEU A 21 -2.99 26.32 1.25
CA LEU A 21 -2.62 25.29 0.28
C LEU A 21 -1.51 24.38 0.81
N ILE A 22 -0.54 24.95 1.54
CA ILE A 22 0.53 24.17 2.18
C ILE A 22 -0.08 23.26 3.26
N ILE A 23 -0.96 23.81 4.10
CA ILE A 23 -1.66 23.04 5.14
C ILE A 23 -2.45 21.88 4.52
N ILE A 24 -3.21 22.14 3.45
CA ILE A 24 -3.98 21.11 2.73
C ILE A 24 -3.04 20.04 2.16
N GLY A 25 -1.93 20.44 1.54
CA GLY A 25 -0.92 19.52 1.03
C GLY A 25 -0.36 18.60 2.13
N VAL A 26 -0.02 19.17 3.29
CA VAL A 26 0.46 18.42 4.47
C VAL A 26 -0.61 17.45 4.99
N ILE A 27 -1.88 17.87 5.04
CA ILE A 27 -2.99 17.01 5.45
C ILE A 27 -3.14 15.82 4.49
N ILE A 28 -3.10 16.06 3.18
CA ILE A 28 -3.20 15.00 2.16
C ILE A 28 -2.03 14.01 2.30
N VAL A 29 -0.80 14.52 2.38
CA VAL A 29 0.40 13.68 2.55
C VAL A 29 0.30 12.86 3.84
N GLY A 30 -0.07 13.50 4.96
CA GLY A 30 -0.29 12.83 6.25
C GLY A 30 -1.37 11.76 6.19
N ALA A 31 -2.49 12.02 5.49
CA ALA A 31 -3.56 11.06 5.30
C ALA A 31 -3.12 9.86 4.45
N LEU A 32 -2.35 10.08 3.38
CA LEU A 32 -1.79 8.99 2.56
C LEU A 32 -0.80 8.14 3.34
N LEU A 33 0.09 8.76 4.12
CA LEU A 33 1.00 8.07 5.03
C LEU A 33 0.24 7.23 6.06
N ALA A 34 -0.78 7.82 6.71
CA ALA A 34 -1.61 7.12 7.68
C ALA A 34 -2.39 5.95 7.04
N ALA A 35 -2.99 6.17 5.88
CA ALA A 35 -3.71 5.14 5.13
C ALA A 35 -2.77 3.99 4.71
N PHE A 36 -1.58 4.32 4.21
CA PHE A 36 -0.55 3.35 3.88
C PHE A 36 -0.10 2.57 5.11
N TRP A 37 0.08 3.24 6.24
CA TRP A 37 0.48 2.60 7.49
C TRP A 37 -0.62 1.69 8.04
N ILE A 38 -1.90 2.08 7.93
CA ILE A 38 -3.04 1.24 8.31
C ILE A 38 -3.14 0.02 7.37
N GLY A 39 -2.98 0.19 6.06
CA GLY A 39 -2.97 -0.90 5.09
C GLY A 39 -1.81 -1.88 5.29
N SER A 40 -0.61 -1.35 5.48
CA SER A 40 0.61 -2.10 5.81
C SER A 40 0.45 -2.86 7.14
N ARG A 41 -0.08 -2.20 8.19
CA ARG A 41 -0.33 -2.83 9.49
C ARG A 41 -1.42 -3.90 9.41
N ARG A 42 -2.44 -3.74 8.56
CA ARG A 42 -3.47 -4.77 8.30
C ARG A 42 -2.86 -5.97 7.56
N THR A 43 -1.95 -5.75 6.62
CA THR A 43 -1.22 -6.83 5.92
C THR A 43 -0.22 -7.53 6.84
N ALA A 44 0.42 -6.80 7.76
CA ALA A 44 1.29 -7.39 8.79
C ALA A 44 0.53 -8.25 9.81
N ARG A 45 -0.79 -8.02 9.94
CA ARG A 45 -1.69 -8.89 10.71
C ARG A 45 -2.25 -10.05 9.90
N LYS A 46 -2.00 -10.14 8.58
CA LYS A 46 -2.30 -11.39 7.87
C LYS A 46 -1.37 -12.47 8.42
N PRO A 47 -1.91 -13.60 8.90
CA PRO A 47 -1.10 -14.77 9.21
C PRO A 47 -0.18 -15.03 8.02
N LYS A 48 1.12 -15.24 8.27
CA LYS A 48 2.06 -15.65 7.22
C LYS A 48 1.39 -16.80 6.44
N PRO A 49 1.32 -16.72 5.10
CA PRO A 49 0.78 -17.82 4.32
C PRO A 49 1.52 -19.10 4.73
N PRO A 50 0.81 -20.23 4.91
CA PRO A 50 1.43 -21.48 5.33
C PRO A 50 2.62 -21.78 4.41
N ARG A 51 3.83 -21.88 4.97
CA ARG A 51 5.07 -22.25 4.25
C ARG A 51 5.14 -23.75 3.95
N GLY A 52 4.01 -24.45 4.01
CA GLY A 52 3.90 -25.85 3.59
C GLY A 52 3.69 -25.92 2.07
N PRO A 53 3.85 -27.11 1.46
CA PRO A 53 3.46 -27.33 0.06
C PRO A 53 2.01 -26.86 -0.12
N GLN A 54 1.80 -25.71 -0.76
CA GLN A 54 0.45 -25.30 -1.14
C GLN A 54 -0.03 -26.34 -2.15
N PRO A 55 -1.21 -26.95 -1.95
CA PRO A 55 -1.84 -27.75 -2.99
C PRO A 55 -1.88 -26.86 -4.23
N ARG A 56 -1.24 -27.28 -5.33
CA ARG A 56 -1.44 -26.63 -6.62
C ARG A 56 -2.93 -26.74 -6.87
N SER A 57 -3.67 -25.66 -6.65
CA SER A 57 -5.08 -25.55 -7.02
C SER A 57 -5.11 -25.83 -8.51
N GLY A 58 -5.58 -27.03 -8.88
CA GLY A 58 -5.41 -27.64 -10.19
C GLY A 58 -5.85 -26.70 -11.30
N SER A 59 -4.91 -25.95 -11.86
CA SER A 59 -5.20 -25.00 -12.94
C SER A 59 -5.04 -25.62 -14.32
N TRP A 60 -4.67 -26.89 -14.38
CA TRP A 60 -4.58 -27.65 -15.62
C TRP A 60 -5.04 -29.06 -15.31
N ASP A 61 -6.32 -29.32 -15.55
CA ASP A 61 -6.77 -30.66 -15.85
C ASP A 61 -5.97 -31.12 -17.07
N THR A 62 -5.17 -32.18 -16.92
CA THR A 62 -4.67 -32.92 -18.07
C THR A 62 -5.87 -33.71 -18.57
N PRO A 63 -6.48 -33.37 -19.72
CA PRO A 63 -7.61 -34.13 -20.23
C PRO A 63 -7.19 -35.60 -20.36
N ASP A 64 -8.02 -36.48 -19.81
CA ASP A 64 -7.82 -37.91 -19.78
C ASP A 64 -7.41 -38.41 -21.17
N SER A 65 -6.22 -39.01 -21.25
CA SER A 65 -5.80 -39.81 -22.39
C SER A 65 -6.91 -40.81 -22.70
N PRO A 66 -7.51 -40.81 -23.91
CA PRO A 66 -8.51 -41.80 -24.27
C PRO A 66 -7.87 -43.18 -24.16
N THR A 67 -8.24 -43.88 -23.09
CA THR A 67 -8.52 -45.30 -23.02
C THR A 67 -7.94 -46.07 -24.20
N GLU A 68 -6.73 -46.59 -24.01
CA GLU A 68 -6.24 -47.78 -24.69
C GLU A 68 -7.31 -48.87 -24.54
N PRO A 69 -8.02 -49.26 -25.61
CA PRO A 69 -8.92 -50.40 -25.55
C PRO A 69 -8.05 -51.67 -25.56
N PRO A 70 -8.35 -52.65 -24.70
CA PRO A 70 -7.45 -53.77 -24.44
C PRO A 70 -7.25 -54.63 -25.70
N HIS A 71 -5.99 -54.92 -26.01
CA HIS A 71 -5.65 -56.02 -26.91
C HIS A 71 -6.12 -57.37 -26.31
N ARG A 72 -7.07 -58.01 -26.99
CA ARG A 72 -7.43 -59.46 -26.96
C ARG A 72 -8.27 -59.71 -28.23
N HIS A 73 -8.01 -60.66 -29.12
CA HIS A 73 -7.12 -61.82 -29.22
C HIS A 73 -6.66 -61.93 -30.67
#